data_AF-A0A9E2MMY3-F1
#
_entry.id   AF-A0A9E2MMY3-F1
#
_cell.length_a   1.000
_cell.length_b   1.000
_cell.length_c   1.000
_cell.angle_alpha   90.00
_cell.angle_beta   90.00
_cell.angle_gamma   90.00
#
_symmetry.space_group_name_H-M   'P 1'
#
loop_
_entity.id
_entity.type
_entity.pdbx_description
1 polymer ?
#
loop_
_entity_poly.entity_id
_entity_poly.type
_entity_poly.pdbx_seq_one_letter_code
_entity_poly.pdbx_strand_id
1 'polypeptide(L)'
;MDNEERRKFGRVKMTFPVEFGSSDSLKGETFDLSGSGLRVITKFSLTCFQKMKIYLNLPPCFSADPEKAIGIKANGCAVWSKKMKNQKYMSGVNFLEIVPEDFEMLQKIIHSDKMTSKISTKKPEFKISREIHSCNMYAIDLTVGCEHKCLYCHFSTIKKNEWQKENFCATEVIPVDLAPLYRLKQMPDSVVYLSPSSDAFAPLARDLTHELLSYMLPKGVIFTISTKAIIPQKTIKLLKKYKHLIEGIAVGITNLDKDRNALLEPGVPPAN
;
A
#
# COMPACT_ATOMS: atom_id res chain seq x y z
N MET A 1 35.13 -20.04 9.35
CA MET A 1 34.30 -20.15 8.13
C MET A 1 32.98 -19.46 8.41
N ASP A 2 32.82 -18.29 7.82
CA ASP A 2 31.63 -17.46 8.02
C ASP A 2 30.40 -18.10 7.35
N ASN A 3 29.21 -17.85 7.90
CA ASN A 3 27.96 -18.45 7.41
C ASN A 3 27.59 -18.01 5.97
N GLU A 4 28.27 -16.98 5.44
CA GLU A 4 28.09 -16.47 4.08
C GLU A 4 28.80 -17.33 3.03
N GLU A 5 29.97 -17.90 3.32
CA GLU A 5 30.76 -18.71 2.35
C GLU A 5 30.13 -20.07 2.00
N ARG A 6 29.17 -20.56 2.79
CA ARG A 6 28.49 -21.85 2.55
C ARG A 6 27.32 -21.76 1.57
N ARG A 7 26.99 -20.59 1.04
CA ARG A 7 25.76 -20.38 0.26
C ARG A 7 26.07 -20.17 -1.21
N LYS A 8 25.56 -21.07 -2.06
CA LYS A 8 25.66 -20.99 -3.53
C LYS A 8 24.90 -19.80 -4.14
N PHE A 9 23.94 -19.21 -3.40
CA PHE A 9 23.10 -18.11 -3.87
C PHE A 9 22.99 -17.00 -2.81
N GLY A 10 23.12 -15.75 -3.25
CA GLY A 10 22.80 -14.57 -2.45
C GLY A 10 21.33 -14.59 -2.01
N ARG A 11 21.04 -14.10 -0.80
CA ARG A 11 19.67 -14.01 -0.28
C ARG A 11 19.30 -12.55 -0.02
N VAL A 12 18.12 -12.15 -0.48
CA VAL A 12 17.60 -10.78 -0.28
C VAL A 12 16.41 -10.84 0.68
N LYS A 13 16.40 -9.95 1.67
CA LYS A 13 15.29 -9.82 2.62
C LYS A 13 14.11 -9.14 1.93
N MET A 14 13.11 -9.92 1.57
CA MET A 14 11.88 -9.45 0.94
C MET A 14 10.69 -10.20 1.51
N THR A 15 9.55 -9.51 1.60
CA THR A 15 8.32 -10.04 2.18
C THR A 15 7.22 -10.05 1.15
N PHE A 16 6.81 -11.25 0.74
CA PHE A 16 5.70 -11.49 -0.16
C PHE A 16 4.75 -12.51 0.48
N PRO A 17 3.43 -12.40 0.22
CA PRO A 17 2.50 -13.46 0.58
C PRO A 17 2.87 -14.75 -0.15
N VAL A 18 2.86 -15.86 0.59
CA VAL A 18 3.13 -17.19 0.06
C VAL A 18 1.98 -18.11 0.40
N GLU A 19 1.55 -18.90 -0.59
CA GLU A 19 0.56 -19.94 -0.44
C GLU A 19 1.21 -21.30 -0.68
N PHE A 20 0.81 -22.30 0.12
CA PHE A 20 1.31 -23.67 0.00
C PHE A 20 0.17 -24.61 -0.40
N GLY A 21 0.32 -25.31 -1.52
CA GLY A 21 -0.69 -26.23 -2.04
C GLY A 21 -1.92 -25.53 -2.62
N SER A 22 -3.07 -26.21 -2.60
CA SER A 22 -4.35 -25.76 -3.16
C SER A 22 -5.39 -25.38 -2.10
N SER A 23 -4.99 -25.28 -0.83
CA SER A 23 -5.88 -24.97 0.29
C SER A 23 -5.58 -23.57 0.83
N ASP A 24 -6.62 -22.73 0.91
CA ASP A 24 -6.56 -21.37 1.47
C ASP A 24 -6.05 -21.31 2.92
N SER A 25 -5.98 -22.43 3.63
CA SER A 25 -5.53 -22.51 5.02
C SER A 25 -4.01 -22.43 5.20
N LEU A 26 -3.21 -22.61 4.15
CA LEU A 26 -1.75 -22.66 4.24
C LEU A 26 -1.10 -21.41 3.64
N LYS A 27 -1.22 -20.28 4.34
CA LYS A 27 -0.61 -19.00 3.94
C LYS A 27 0.51 -18.56 4.89
N GLY A 28 1.48 -17.84 4.35
CA GLY A 28 2.60 -17.27 5.07
C GLY A 28 3.16 -16.04 4.37
N GLU A 29 4.29 -15.56 4.87
CA GLU A 29 5.01 -14.41 4.34
C GLU A 29 6.49 -14.75 4.20
N THR A 30 7.14 -14.37 3.10
CA THR A 30 8.60 -14.54 3.02
C THR A 30 9.32 -13.63 4.00
N PHE A 31 10.39 -14.16 4.57
CA PHE A 31 11.38 -13.40 5.32
C PHE A 31 12.56 -13.02 4.43
N ASP A 32 13.00 -13.96 3.57
CA ASP A 32 13.99 -13.73 2.53
C ASP A 32 13.83 -14.74 1.38
N LEU A 33 14.45 -14.41 0.25
CA LEU A 33 14.41 -15.15 -1.00
C LEU A 33 15.82 -15.38 -1.54
N SER A 34 16.03 -16.51 -2.20
CA SER A 34 17.22 -16.80 -2.99
C SER A 34 16.83 -17.60 -4.24
N GLY A 35 17.74 -17.72 -5.21
CA GLY A 35 17.48 -18.49 -6.43
C GLY A 35 17.12 -19.96 -6.16
N SER A 36 17.52 -20.50 -5.01
CA SER A 36 17.32 -21.89 -4.62
C SER A 36 16.22 -22.14 -3.59
N GLY A 37 15.56 -21.09 -3.08
CA GLY A 37 14.57 -21.28 -2.03
C GLY A 37 14.21 -20.00 -1.28
N LEU A 38 13.50 -20.17 -0.17
CA LEU A 38 12.97 -19.07 0.62
C LEU A 38 12.97 -19.40 2.11
N ARG A 39 12.93 -18.38 2.97
CA ARG A 39 12.44 -18.55 4.34
C ARG A 39 11.06 -17.92 4.44
N VAL A 40 10.15 -18.62 5.08
CA VAL A 40 8.78 -18.15 5.33
C VAL A 40 8.50 -18.06 6.81
N ILE A 41 7.58 -17.16 7.15
CA ILE A 41 6.94 -17.06 8.44
C ILE A 41 5.48 -17.47 8.29
N THR A 42 5.06 -18.47 9.05
CA THR A 42 3.72 -19.07 9.00
C THR A 42 3.12 -19.18 10.41
N LYS A 43 1.80 -19.37 10.51
CA LYS A 43 1.12 -19.68 11.79
C LYS A 43 1.18 -21.16 12.19
N PHE A 44 1.63 -22.01 11.27
CA PHE A 44 1.75 -23.46 11.42
C PHE A 44 3.17 -23.91 11.09
N SER A 45 3.61 -25.05 11.61
CA SER A 45 4.90 -25.62 11.23
C SER A 45 4.82 -26.32 9.88
N LEU A 46 5.80 -26.10 9.02
CA LEU A 46 6.05 -27.01 7.90
C LEU A 46 6.81 -28.23 8.41
N THR A 47 6.38 -29.43 8.02
CA THR A 47 7.06 -30.66 8.40
C THR A 47 8.34 -30.81 7.58
N CYS A 48 9.43 -31.21 8.21
CA CYS A 48 10.70 -31.44 7.49
C CYS A 48 10.50 -32.49 6.39
N PHE A 49 11.10 -32.25 5.22
CA PHE A 49 10.95 -33.03 3.99
C PHE A 49 9.56 -33.04 3.36
N GLN A 50 8.62 -32.24 3.87
CA GLN A 50 7.32 -32.07 3.24
C GLN A 50 7.50 -31.41 1.87
N LYS A 51 7.07 -32.10 0.82
CA LYS A 51 6.97 -31.56 -0.53
C LYS A 51 5.67 -30.77 -0.68
N MET A 52 5.74 -29.63 -1.34
CA MET A 52 4.58 -28.76 -1.53
C MET A 52 4.71 -27.93 -2.80
N LYS A 53 3.55 -27.58 -3.37
CA LYS A 53 3.47 -26.48 -4.34
C LYS A 53 3.55 -25.17 -3.57
N ILE A 54 4.30 -24.23 -4.11
CA ILE A 54 4.53 -22.90 -3.54
C ILE A 54 4.05 -21.90 -4.58
N TYR A 55 3.23 -20.97 -4.13
CA TYR A 55 2.85 -19.82 -4.93
C TYR A 55 3.28 -18.55 -4.22
N LEU A 56 4.25 -17.86 -4.81
CA LEU A 56 4.74 -16.56 -4.33
C LEU A 56 3.90 -15.47 -4.98
N ASN A 57 3.05 -14.78 -4.22
CA ASN A 57 2.27 -13.68 -4.75
C ASN A 57 3.14 -12.44 -4.89
N LEU A 58 3.41 -12.03 -6.13
CA LEU A 58 4.20 -10.85 -6.41
C LEU A 58 3.29 -9.62 -6.55
N PRO A 59 3.71 -8.47 -6.00
CA PRO A 59 3.02 -7.21 -6.22
C PRO A 59 2.94 -6.83 -7.72
N PRO A 60 1.92 -6.08 -8.16
CA PRO A 60 1.75 -5.68 -9.56
C PRO A 60 2.92 -4.89 -10.17
N CYS A 61 3.77 -4.22 -9.37
CA CYS A 61 5.00 -3.56 -9.89
C CYS A 61 6.01 -4.51 -10.54
N PHE A 62 5.90 -5.81 -10.31
CA PHE A 62 6.75 -6.80 -10.98
C PHE A 62 6.18 -7.26 -12.33
N SER A 63 5.01 -6.75 -12.70
CA SER A 63 4.35 -7.03 -13.98
C SER A 63 4.55 -5.91 -14.99
N ALA A 64 4.66 -6.29 -16.27
CA ALA A 64 4.48 -5.37 -17.38
C ALA A 64 2.98 -5.01 -17.60
N ASP A 65 2.08 -5.83 -17.06
CA ASP A 65 0.62 -5.70 -17.12
C ASP A 65 0.02 -5.61 -15.69
N PRO A 66 -0.38 -4.42 -15.22
CA PRO A 66 -0.85 -4.20 -13.85
C PRO A 66 -2.11 -5.00 -13.46
N GLU A 67 -2.95 -5.39 -14.42
CA GLU A 67 -4.22 -6.08 -14.14
C GLU A 67 -4.08 -7.59 -13.99
N LYS A 68 -2.91 -8.14 -14.33
CA LYS A 68 -2.62 -9.58 -14.22
C LYS A 68 -1.95 -9.90 -12.90
N ALA A 69 -2.60 -10.71 -12.06
CA ALA A 69 -1.96 -11.28 -10.89
C ALA A 69 -0.71 -12.06 -11.30
N ILE A 70 0.46 -11.62 -10.83
CA ILE A 70 1.73 -12.28 -11.08
C ILE A 70 2.16 -13.03 -9.83
N GLY A 71 2.62 -14.25 -10.03
CA GLY A 71 3.25 -15.00 -8.95
C GLY A 71 4.16 -16.09 -9.47
N ILE A 72 5.19 -16.37 -8.69
CA ILE A 72 6.16 -17.43 -8.97
C ILE A 72 5.58 -18.75 -8.47
N LYS A 73 5.49 -19.74 -9.36
CA LYS A 73 5.10 -21.11 -9.04
C LYS A 73 6.35 -21.98 -8.94
N ALA A 74 6.48 -22.66 -7.81
CA ALA A 74 7.56 -23.62 -7.60
C ALA A 74 7.05 -24.87 -6.87
N ASN A 75 7.65 -26.02 -7.15
CA ASN A 75 7.61 -27.15 -6.24
C ASN A 75 8.77 -26.99 -5.27
N GLY A 76 8.53 -27.20 -3.98
CA GLY A 76 9.57 -27.08 -2.97
C GLY A 76 9.47 -28.10 -1.86
N CYS A 77 10.50 -28.12 -1.03
CA CYS A 77 10.67 -29.05 0.07
C CYS A 77 11.06 -28.27 1.33
N ALA A 78 10.31 -28.42 2.41
CA ALA A 78 10.68 -27.85 3.70
C ALA A 78 11.92 -28.56 4.25
N VAL A 79 12.96 -27.80 4.60
CA VAL A 79 14.25 -28.32 5.07
C VAL A 79 14.35 -28.25 6.59
N TRP A 80 13.73 -27.24 7.19
CA TRP A 80 13.66 -27.08 8.63
C TRP A 80 12.50 -26.15 9.00
N SER A 81 12.04 -26.26 10.24
CA SER A 81 11.03 -25.38 10.83
C SER A 81 11.37 -25.10 12.28
N LYS A 82 11.26 -23.84 12.70
CA LYS A 82 11.58 -23.39 14.06
C LYS A 82 10.47 -22.49 14.59
N LYS A 83 9.98 -22.79 15.79
CA LYS A 83 9.00 -21.95 16.49
C LYS A 83 9.65 -20.63 16.96
N MET A 84 8.95 -19.52 16.74
CA MET A 84 9.34 -18.17 17.16
C MET A 84 8.58 -17.75 18.42
N LYS A 85 9.04 -16.67 19.08
CA LYS A 85 8.46 -16.15 20.33
C LYS A 85 6.97 -15.77 20.23
N ASN A 86 6.47 -15.45 19.04
CA ASN A 86 5.09 -14.95 18.83
C ASN A 86 4.11 -16.03 18.35
N GLN A 87 4.32 -17.30 18.73
CA GLN A 87 3.56 -18.46 18.24
C GLN A 87 3.57 -18.66 16.70
N LYS A 88 4.43 -17.94 15.97
CA LYS A 88 4.70 -18.14 14.55
C LYS A 88 5.83 -19.16 14.37
N TYR A 89 5.94 -19.71 13.17
CA TYR A 89 7.02 -20.60 12.76
C TYR A 89 7.82 -19.92 11.66
N MET A 90 9.14 -20.05 11.72
CA MET A 90 10.00 -19.73 10.60
C MET A 90 10.45 -21.06 9.99
N SER A 91 10.27 -21.22 8.69
CA SER A 91 10.66 -22.44 7.97
C SER A 91 11.53 -22.11 6.77
N GLY A 92 12.54 -22.94 6.53
CA GLY A 92 13.36 -22.89 5.32
C GLY A 92 12.80 -23.87 4.30
N VAL A 93 12.60 -23.38 3.07
CA VAL A 93 12.05 -24.18 1.97
C VAL A 93 12.98 -24.06 0.78
N ASN A 94 13.41 -25.19 0.22
CA ASN A 94 14.19 -25.22 -1.01
C ASN A 94 13.25 -25.42 -2.20
N PHE A 95 13.53 -24.74 -3.31
CA PHE A 95 12.90 -25.03 -4.58
C PHE A 95 13.48 -26.34 -5.14
N LEU A 96 12.59 -27.27 -5.47
CA LEU A 96 12.91 -28.49 -6.21
C LEU A 96 12.79 -28.27 -7.71
N GLU A 97 11.76 -27.51 -8.10
CA GLU A 97 11.44 -27.23 -9.50
C GLU A 97 10.76 -25.86 -9.58
N ILE A 98 11.13 -25.09 -10.59
CA ILE A 98 10.58 -23.78 -10.90
C ILE A 98 10.58 -23.65 -12.42
N VAL A 99 9.50 -23.11 -12.97
CA VAL A 99 9.35 -22.91 -14.42
C VAL A 99 10.37 -21.84 -14.88
N PRO A 100 11.01 -21.97 -16.05
CA PRO A 100 12.08 -21.05 -16.45
C PRO A 100 11.69 -19.57 -16.40
N GLU A 101 10.48 -19.22 -16.83
CA GLU A 101 9.98 -17.83 -16.83
C GLU A 101 9.87 -17.27 -15.41
N ASP A 102 9.36 -18.08 -14.48
CA ASP A 102 9.25 -17.73 -13.06
C ASP A 102 10.62 -17.65 -12.39
N PHE A 103 11.59 -18.48 -12.82
CA PHE A 103 12.96 -18.41 -12.34
C PHE A 103 13.66 -17.13 -12.81
N GLU A 104 13.52 -16.74 -14.08
CA GLU A 104 14.04 -15.47 -14.58
C GLU A 104 13.47 -14.28 -13.81
N MET A 105 12.16 -14.29 -13.56
CA MET A 105 11.51 -13.27 -12.74
C MET A 105 12.07 -13.24 -11.32
N LEU A 106 12.24 -14.39 -10.68
CA LEU A 106 12.87 -14.50 -9.36
C LEU A 106 14.29 -13.93 -9.37
N GLN A 107 15.10 -14.22 -10.40
CA GLN A 107 16.45 -13.68 -10.51
C GLN A 107 16.46 -12.16 -10.68
N LYS A 108 15.55 -11.59 -11.49
CA LYS A 108 15.40 -10.13 -11.64
C LYS A 108 15.05 -9.46 -10.30
N ILE A 109 14.17 -10.08 -9.52
CA ILE A 109 13.78 -9.60 -8.19
C ILE A 109 14.99 -9.60 -7.23
N ILE A 110 15.75 -10.69 -7.22
CA ILE A 110 16.92 -10.85 -6.34
C ILE A 110 18.05 -9.87 -6.70
N HIS A 111 18.25 -9.56 -7.98
CA HIS A 111 19.33 -8.69 -8.45
C HIS A 111 18.92 -7.22 -8.66
N SER A 112 17.68 -6.85 -8.33
CA SER A 112 17.21 -5.47 -8.48
C SER A 112 17.78 -4.57 -7.38
N ASP A 113 18.74 -3.71 -7.74
CA ASP A 113 19.33 -2.68 -6.86
C ASP A 113 18.30 -1.72 -6.23
N LYS A 114 17.10 -1.61 -6.82
CA LYS A 114 16.04 -0.72 -6.34
C LYS A 114 15.33 -1.19 -5.06
N MET A 115 15.59 -2.39 -4.54
CA MET A 115 14.67 -3.03 -3.58
C MET A 115 15.35 -3.78 -2.42
N THR A 116 16.36 -3.16 -1.80
CA THR A 116 16.99 -3.65 -0.56
C THR A 116 16.13 -3.47 0.69
N SER A 117 14.91 -2.95 0.56
CA SER A 117 14.05 -2.59 1.67
C SER A 117 12.67 -3.26 1.55
N LYS A 118 12.29 -3.95 2.65
CA LYS A 118 11.11 -4.82 2.82
C LYS A 118 9.85 -4.34 2.08
N ILE A 119 9.55 -4.87 0.90
CA ILE A 119 8.28 -4.57 0.23
C ILE A 119 7.13 -5.02 1.13
N SER A 120 6.28 -4.09 1.52
CA SER A 120 5.14 -4.35 2.40
C SER A 120 3.86 -4.45 1.56
N THR A 121 3.14 -5.57 1.70
CA THR A 121 1.78 -5.73 1.16
C THR A 121 0.71 -5.19 2.11
N LYS A 122 1.10 -4.72 3.30
CA LYS A 122 0.17 -4.12 4.26
C LYS A 122 -0.29 -2.77 3.73
N LYS A 123 -1.58 -2.45 3.89
CA LYS A 123 -2.07 -1.09 3.62
C LYS A 123 -1.28 -0.08 4.47
N PRO A 124 -0.93 1.09 3.90
CA PRO A 124 -0.34 2.16 4.67
C PRO A 124 -1.30 2.55 5.80
N GLU A 125 -0.79 2.67 7.02
CA GLU A 125 -1.62 3.13 8.14
C GLU A 125 -1.90 4.61 7.97
N PHE A 126 -3.13 5.03 8.33
CA PHE A 126 -3.47 6.44 8.49
C PHE A 126 -2.49 7.13 9.45
N LYS A 127 -2.07 8.33 9.09
CA LYS A 127 -1.20 9.18 9.90
C LYS A 127 -1.72 10.62 9.87
N ILE A 128 -1.55 11.32 10.98
CA ILE A 128 -1.64 12.78 11.04
C ILE A 128 -0.20 13.29 11.00
N SER A 129 0.16 14.03 9.96
CA SER A 129 1.50 14.58 9.76
C SER A 129 1.44 16.10 9.66
N ARG A 130 2.57 16.76 9.89
CA ARG A 130 2.76 18.15 9.46
C ARG A 130 3.38 18.16 8.08
N GLU A 131 2.70 18.78 7.12
CA GLU A 131 3.13 18.80 5.73
C GLU A 131 3.74 20.17 5.40
N ILE A 132 5.07 20.22 5.22
CA ILE A 132 5.82 21.45 4.94
C ILE A 132 5.28 22.13 3.67
N HIS A 133 4.98 21.34 2.64
CA HIS A 133 4.45 21.82 1.36
C HIS A 133 2.99 22.30 1.42
N SER A 134 2.34 22.16 2.59
CA SER A 134 0.99 22.64 2.87
C SER A 134 1.01 23.65 4.02
N CYS A 135 1.91 24.64 3.94
CA CYS A 135 2.08 25.69 4.95
C CYS A 135 2.29 25.15 6.39
N ASN A 136 2.91 23.97 6.52
CA ASN A 136 3.15 23.30 7.80
C ASN A 136 1.88 23.00 8.62
N MET A 137 0.73 22.86 7.95
CA MET A 137 -0.53 22.44 8.56
C MET A 137 -0.50 20.97 8.96
N TYR A 138 -1.33 20.60 9.95
CA TYR A 138 -1.68 19.20 10.11
C TYR A 138 -2.42 18.72 8.87
N ALA A 139 -2.11 17.51 8.42
CA ALA A 139 -2.70 16.95 7.23
C ALA A 139 -2.93 15.46 7.38
N ILE A 140 -3.94 15.01 6.62
CA ILE A 140 -4.37 13.62 6.55
C ILE A 140 -4.56 13.29 5.08
N ASP A 141 -3.70 12.44 4.53
CA ASP A 141 -3.94 11.79 3.24
C ASP A 141 -4.64 10.44 3.45
N LEU A 142 -5.69 10.19 2.66
CA LEU A 142 -6.49 8.95 2.74
C LEU A 142 -6.12 7.93 1.69
N THR A 143 -5.30 8.33 0.71
CA THR A 143 -4.71 7.44 -0.27
C THR A 143 -3.24 7.78 -0.49
N VAL A 144 -2.44 6.77 -0.82
CA VAL A 144 -1.13 6.96 -1.43
C VAL A 144 -1.33 7.09 -2.93
N GLY A 145 -1.04 8.27 -3.46
CA GLY A 145 -1.41 8.64 -4.84
C GLY A 145 -2.85 9.14 -4.95
N CYS A 146 -3.28 9.47 -6.17
CA CYS A 146 -4.60 10.03 -6.46
C CYS A 146 -5.17 9.49 -7.77
N GLU A 147 -6.46 9.16 -7.80
CA GLU A 147 -7.12 8.59 -9.00
C GLU A 147 -7.37 9.62 -10.09
N HIS A 148 -7.26 10.91 -9.77
CA HIS A 148 -7.42 11.99 -10.75
C HIS A 148 -6.35 12.00 -11.84
N LYS A 149 -5.15 11.48 -11.54
CA LYS A 149 -4.02 11.35 -12.48
C LYS A 149 -3.71 12.63 -13.25
N CYS A 150 -3.87 13.80 -12.61
CA CYS A 150 -3.61 15.09 -13.26
C CYS A 150 -2.14 15.18 -13.67
N LEU A 151 -1.87 15.50 -14.94
CA LEU A 151 -0.51 15.51 -15.51
C LEU A 151 0.42 16.53 -14.83
N TYR A 152 -0.16 17.60 -14.27
CA TYR A 152 0.57 18.67 -13.60
C TYR A 152 0.68 18.49 -12.07
N CYS A 153 0.24 17.35 -11.51
CA CYS A 153 0.19 17.18 -10.05
C CYS A 153 1.56 16.91 -9.42
N HIS A 154 2.10 17.92 -8.75
CA HIS A 154 3.35 17.80 -8.01
C HIS A 154 3.16 17.10 -6.64
N PHE A 155 2.03 17.32 -5.96
CA PHE A 155 1.83 16.81 -4.60
C PHE A 155 1.70 15.29 -4.52
N SER A 156 0.90 14.69 -5.40
CA SER A 156 0.74 13.23 -5.44
C SER A 156 2.05 12.51 -5.77
N THR A 157 2.89 13.11 -6.62
CA THR A 157 4.20 12.57 -6.98
C THR A 157 5.18 12.63 -5.81
N ILE A 158 5.28 13.79 -5.14
CA ILE A 158 6.14 13.96 -3.96
C ILE A 158 5.76 12.93 -2.90
N LYS A 159 4.46 12.85 -2.57
CA LYS A 159 4.00 11.94 -1.52
C LYS A 159 4.19 10.49 -1.92
N LYS A 160 3.87 10.11 -3.16
CA LYS A 160 4.14 8.75 -3.68
C LYS A 160 5.61 8.36 -3.51
N ASN A 161 6.55 9.28 -3.79
CA ASN A 161 7.97 9.04 -3.59
C ASN A 161 8.35 8.87 -2.10
N GLU A 162 7.72 9.63 -1.19
CA GLU A 162 7.90 9.44 0.25
C GLU A 162 7.41 8.06 0.70
N TRP A 163 6.22 7.65 0.28
CA TRP A 163 5.67 6.33 0.61
C TRP A 163 6.44 5.19 -0.05
N GLN A 164 7.03 5.40 -1.23
CA GLN A 164 7.94 4.42 -1.83
C GLN A 164 9.18 4.16 -0.97
N LYS A 165 9.68 5.16 -0.21
CA LYS A 165 10.74 4.97 0.79
C LYS A 165 10.26 4.12 1.98
N GLU A 166 8.95 4.06 2.24
CA GLU A 166 8.34 3.15 3.21
C GLU A 166 8.13 1.72 2.64
N ASN A 167 8.65 1.45 1.44
CA ASN A 167 8.65 0.15 0.76
C ASN A 167 7.28 -0.35 0.31
N PHE A 168 6.39 0.55 -0.05
CA PHE A 168 5.15 0.18 -0.70
C PHE A 168 5.36 0.12 -2.22
N CYS A 169 5.02 -1.02 -2.82
CA CYS A 169 4.92 -1.15 -4.26
C CYS A 169 3.62 -0.49 -4.74
N ALA A 170 3.63 0.83 -4.88
CA ALA A 170 2.50 1.60 -5.39
C ALA A 170 2.66 1.84 -6.90
N THR A 171 2.28 0.87 -7.75
CA THR A 171 1.97 1.16 -9.16
C THR A 171 0.66 1.93 -9.26
N GLU A 172 -0.24 1.74 -8.29
CA GLU A 172 -1.60 2.27 -8.26
C GLU A 172 -1.85 3.14 -7.02
N VAL A 173 -3.10 3.63 -6.90
CA VAL A 173 -3.59 4.38 -5.75
C VAL A 173 -3.97 3.41 -4.65
N ILE A 174 -3.41 3.59 -3.44
CA ILE A 174 -3.64 2.67 -2.32
C ILE A 174 -4.40 3.39 -1.20
N PRO A 175 -5.59 2.92 -0.78
CA PRO A 175 -6.28 3.47 0.39
C PRO A 175 -5.55 3.14 1.69
N VAL A 176 -5.56 4.08 2.63
CA VAL A 176 -4.98 3.86 3.97
C VAL A 176 -5.87 2.98 4.85
N ASP A 177 -5.27 2.36 5.87
CA ASP A 177 -5.98 1.70 6.97
C ASP A 177 -6.36 2.74 8.04
N LEU A 178 -7.66 2.95 8.24
CA LEU A 178 -8.22 3.84 9.25
C LEU A 178 -8.29 3.23 10.66
N ALA A 179 -7.99 1.94 10.86
CA ALA A 179 -8.06 1.32 12.19
C ALA A 179 -7.31 2.08 13.31
N PRO A 180 -6.14 2.72 13.06
CA PRO A 180 -5.47 3.57 14.06
C PRO A 180 -6.27 4.80 14.51
N LEU A 181 -7.16 5.34 13.68
CA LEU A 181 -8.01 6.51 13.97
C LEU A 181 -8.75 6.34 15.30
N TYR A 182 -9.31 5.15 15.53
CA TYR A 182 -10.12 4.85 16.71
C TYR A 182 -9.32 4.71 18.01
N ARG A 183 -7.99 4.69 17.92
CA ARG A 183 -7.06 4.57 19.06
C ARG A 183 -6.34 5.87 19.37
N LEU A 184 -6.66 6.97 18.66
CA LEU A 184 -6.08 8.27 18.92
C LEU A 184 -6.40 8.72 20.35
N LYS A 185 -5.37 9.01 21.13
CA LYS A 185 -5.50 9.54 22.49
C LYS A 185 -5.78 11.04 22.52
N GLN A 186 -5.35 11.74 21.47
CA GLN A 186 -5.46 13.18 21.35
C GLN A 186 -5.87 13.53 19.92
N MET A 187 -6.77 14.50 19.80
CA MET A 187 -7.17 15.08 18.53
C MET A 187 -6.28 16.29 18.22
N PRO A 188 -6.08 16.63 16.93
CA PRO A 188 -5.41 17.87 16.54
C PRO A 188 -6.10 19.08 17.16
N ASP A 189 -5.30 20.02 17.65
CA ASP A 189 -5.72 21.27 18.29
C ASP A 189 -5.80 22.45 17.30
N SER A 190 -5.50 22.20 16.03
CA SER A 190 -5.53 23.17 14.94
C SER A 190 -6.12 22.56 13.68
N VAL A 191 -6.30 23.39 12.65
CA VAL A 191 -6.96 23.00 11.41
C VAL A 191 -6.19 21.89 10.71
N VAL A 192 -6.93 20.87 10.29
CA VAL A 192 -6.42 19.74 9.51
C VAL A 192 -6.75 19.94 8.04
N TYR A 193 -5.73 19.96 7.19
CA TYR A 193 -5.90 19.91 5.74
C TYR A 193 -6.16 18.48 5.30
N LEU A 194 -7.36 18.24 4.80
CA LEU A 194 -7.77 16.95 4.30
C LEU A 194 -7.24 16.69 2.89
N SER A 195 -6.41 15.65 2.77
CA SER A 195 -5.87 15.06 1.55
C SER A 195 -5.07 16.02 0.65
N PRO A 196 -4.09 16.77 1.20
CA PRO A 196 -3.33 17.74 0.41
C PRO A 196 -2.46 17.10 -0.69
N SER A 197 -2.09 15.83 -0.54
CA SER A 197 -1.29 15.10 -1.53
C SER A 197 -2.12 14.15 -2.39
N SER A 198 -3.44 14.16 -2.20
CA SER A 198 -4.39 13.30 -2.89
C SER A 198 -5.68 14.09 -3.16
N ASP A 199 -6.84 13.44 -3.13
CA ASP A 199 -8.13 14.14 -3.14
C ASP A 199 -9.10 13.40 -2.22
N ALA A 200 -9.71 14.15 -1.30
CA ALA A 200 -10.57 13.57 -0.27
C ALA A 200 -11.82 12.88 -0.85
N PHE A 201 -12.27 13.24 -2.06
CA PHE A 201 -13.49 12.71 -2.64
C PHE A 201 -13.26 11.95 -3.95
N ALA A 202 -12.01 11.65 -4.30
CA ALA A 202 -11.71 10.66 -5.33
C ALA A 202 -12.37 9.30 -4.97
N PRO A 203 -12.74 8.47 -5.98
CA PRO A 203 -13.54 7.26 -5.78
C PRO A 203 -13.13 6.34 -4.62
N LEU A 204 -11.84 6.05 -4.44
CA LEU A 204 -11.28 5.21 -3.37
C LEU A 204 -11.22 5.92 -2.01
N ALA A 205 -11.09 7.25 -2.01
CA ALA A 205 -10.98 8.05 -0.79
C ALA A 205 -12.35 8.44 -0.22
N ARG A 206 -13.39 8.57 -1.05
CA ARG A 206 -14.67 9.21 -0.67
C ARG A 206 -15.35 8.59 0.55
N ASP A 207 -15.29 7.27 0.69
CA ASP A 207 -15.94 6.54 1.79
C ASP A 207 -15.09 6.61 3.07
N LEU A 208 -13.76 6.55 2.92
CA LEU A 208 -12.81 6.78 4.01
C LEU A 208 -12.94 8.20 4.56
N THR A 209 -13.12 9.19 3.68
CA THR A 209 -13.37 10.58 4.06
C THR A 209 -14.64 10.71 4.87
N HIS A 210 -15.72 10.05 4.45
CA HIS A 210 -16.97 10.08 5.20
C HIS A 210 -16.80 9.46 6.59
N GLU A 211 -16.11 8.31 6.69
CA GLU A 211 -15.82 7.63 7.96
C GLU A 211 -14.97 8.50 8.89
N LEU A 212 -13.87 9.06 8.37
CA LEU A 212 -12.98 9.97 9.09
C LEU A 212 -13.73 11.18 9.65
N LEU A 213 -14.45 11.90 8.79
CA LEU A 213 -15.19 13.10 9.17
C LEU A 213 -16.30 12.76 10.18
N SER A 214 -17.00 11.64 10.00
CA SER A 214 -18.05 11.20 10.93
C SER A 214 -17.49 10.89 12.31
N TYR A 215 -16.23 10.46 12.40
CA TYR A 215 -15.57 10.21 13.67
C TYR A 215 -14.97 11.48 14.30
N MET A 216 -14.32 12.34 13.51
CA MET A 216 -13.51 13.46 14.03
C MET A 216 -14.30 14.75 14.24
N LEU A 217 -15.29 15.07 13.39
CA LEU A 217 -16.11 16.28 13.55
C LEU A 217 -16.86 16.32 14.89
N PRO A 218 -17.49 15.24 15.39
CA PRO A 218 -18.11 15.26 16.72
C PRO A 218 -17.13 15.50 17.88
N LYS A 219 -15.82 15.35 17.64
CA LYS A 219 -14.75 15.59 18.63
C LYS A 219 -14.15 17.00 18.52
N GLY A 220 -14.75 17.88 17.73
CA GLY A 220 -14.34 19.28 17.62
C GLY A 220 -13.15 19.53 16.68
N VAL A 221 -12.76 18.56 15.87
CA VAL A 221 -11.65 18.75 14.90
C VAL A 221 -12.10 19.64 13.77
N ILE A 222 -11.29 20.66 13.47
CA ILE A 222 -11.54 21.62 12.39
C ILE A 222 -10.85 21.15 11.12
N PHE A 223 -11.56 21.17 10.00
CA PHE A 223 -11.04 20.76 8.69
C PHE A 223 -11.05 21.90 7.67
N THR A 224 -10.02 21.93 6.84
CA THR A 224 -10.03 22.63 5.55
C THR A 224 -9.94 21.59 4.43
N ILE A 225 -10.73 21.77 3.39
CA ILE A 225 -10.93 20.76 2.36
C ILE A 225 -10.74 21.40 0.99
N SER A 226 -9.92 20.76 0.15
CA SER A 226 -9.79 21.08 -1.26
C SER A 226 -10.08 19.82 -2.08
N THR A 227 -10.91 19.92 -3.10
CA THR A 227 -11.27 18.77 -3.93
C THR A 227 -11.57 19.19 -5.37
N LYS A 228 -11.33 18.29 -6.32
CA LYS A 228 -11.87 18.38 -7.68
C LYS A 228 -12.99 17.36 -7.93
N ALA A 229 -13.30 16.52 -6.95
CA ALA A 229 -14.29 15.46 -7.08
C ALA A 229 -15.68 15.89 -6.56
N ILE A 230 -16.68 15.09 -6.91
CA ILE A 230 -18.05 15.28 -6.45
C ILE A 230 -18.16 14.81 -5.00
N ILE A 231 -18.55 15.71 -4.10
CA ILE A 231 -18.79 15.38 -2.69
C ILE A 231 -20.10 14.57 -2.59
N PRO A 232 -20.08 13.35 -2.02
CA PRO A 232 -21.30 12.56 -1.87
C PRO A 232 -22.36 13.27 -1.02
N GLN A 233 -23.64 13.13 -1.38
CA GLN A 233 -24.75 13.79 -0.66
C GLN A 233 -24.80 13.45 0.83
N LYS A 234 -24.46 12.22 1.21
CA LYS A 234 -24.34 11.82 2.62
C LYS A 234 -23.29 12.65 3.37
N THR A 235 -22.17 12.97 2.71
CA THR A 235 -21.10 13.77 3.29
C THR A 235 -21.44 15.25 3.29
N ILE A 236 -22.13 15.76 2.26
CA ILE A 236 -22.68 17.13 2.29
C ILE A 236 -23.60 17.34 3.50
N LYS A 237 -24.50 16.40 3.80
CA LYS A 237 -25.36 16.45 5.00
C LYS A 237 -24.54 16.50 6.29
N LEU A 238 -23.48 15.70 6.38
CA LEU A 238 -22.56 15.69 7.52
C LEU A 238 -21.82 17.03 7.67
N LEU A 239 -21.22 17.53 6.59
CA LEU A 239 -20.52 18.83 6.57
C LEU A 239 -21.47 19.97 6.94
N LYS A 240 -22.71 19.96 6.45
CA LYS A 240 -23.73 20.96 6.82
C LYS A 240 -24.06 20.93 8.32
N LYS A 241 -24.15 19.73 8.92
CA LYS A 241 -24.37 19.56 10.37
C LYS A 241 -23.23 20.15 11.20
N TYR A 242 -21.99 19.97 10.76
CA TYR A 242 -20.79 20.43 11.46
C TYR A 242 -20.12 21.64 10.80
N LYS A 243 -20.89 22.51 10.12
CA LYS A 243 -20.35 23.64 9.33
C LYS A 243 -19.43 24.59 10.10
N HIS A 244 -19.58 24.68 11.43
CA HIS A 244 -18.75 25.52 12.30
C HIS A 244 -17.35 24.93 12.54
N LEU A 245 -17.12 23.67 12.16
CA LEU A 245 -15.83 22.97 12.21
C LEU A 245 -15.21 22.83 10.82
N ILE A 246 -15.76 23.50 9.81
CA ILE A 246 -15.22 23.51 8.46
C ILE A 246 -14.70 24.93 8.20
N GLU A 247 -13.38 25.07 8.15
CA GLU A 247 -12.73 26.36 7.86
C GLU A 247 -13.06 26.80 6.44
N GLY A 248 -13.01 25.87 5.49
CA GLY A 248 -13.31 26.12 4.10
C GLY A 248 -13.44 24.85 3.27
N ILE A 249 -14.18 24.96 2.17
CA ILE A 249 -14.24 23.95 1.11
C ILE A 249 -13.91 24.67 -0.19
N ALA A 250 -12.80 24.30 -0.81
CA ALA A 250 -12.41 24.75 -2.13
C ALA A 250 -12.73 23.65 -3.16
N VAL A 251 -13.41 24.04 -4.24
CA VAL A 251 -13.62 23.16 -5.40
C VAL A 251 -12.70 23.64 -6.52
N GLY A 252 -11.73 22.81 -6.89
CA GLY A 252 -10.75 23.13 -7.91
C GLY A 252 -11.32 22.95 -9.30
N ILE A 253 -11.53 24.06 -10.02
CA ILE A 253 -11.92 24.06 -11.42
C ILE A 253 -10.74 24.64 -12.21
N THR A 254 -10.12 23.82 -13.05
CA THR A 254 -8.94 24.25 -13.82
C THR A 254 -9.35 24.99 -15.09
N ASN A 255 -10.43 24.56 -15.75
CA ASN A 255 -11.00 25.17 -16.97
C ASN A 255 -12.37 24.53 -17.26
N LEU A 256 -13.14 25.14 -18.17
CA LEU A 256 -14.45 24.64 -18.62
C LEU A 256 -14.38 23.86 -19.95
N ASP A 257 -13.22 23.83 -20.62
CA ASP A 257 -12.95 23.02 -21.81
C ASP A 257 -12.76 21.54 -21.44
N LYS A 258 -13.75 20.72 -21.84
CA LYS A 258 -13.79 19.28 -21.63
C LYS A 258 -12.62 18.55 -22.30
N ASP A 259 -12.27 18.92 -23.53
CA ASP A 259 -11.26 18.20 -24.31
C ASP A 259 -9.88 18.44 -23.71
N ARG A 260 -9.59 19.67 -23.31
CA ARG A 260 -8.37 19.99 -22.58
C ARG A 260 -8.32 19.32 -21.20
N ASN A 261 -9.43 19.29 -20.46
CA ASN A 261 -9.48 18.62 -19.15
C ASN A 261 -9.31 17.10 -19.29
N ALA A 262 -9.86 16.46 -20.32
CA ALA A 262 -9.68 15.04 -20.57
C ALA A 262 -8.19 14.66 -20.76
N LEU A 263 -7.39 15.56 -21.32
CA LEU A 263 -5.94 15.38 -21.44
C LEU A 263 -5.19 15.65 -20.14
N LEU A 264 -5.49 16.75 -19.45
CA LEU A 264 -4.71 17.21 -18.29
C LEU A 264 -5.14 16.59 -16.96
N GLU A 265 -6.41 16.18 -16.85
CA GLU A 265 -7.10 15.76 -15.62
C GLU A 265 -8.02 14.55 -15.88
N PRO A 266 -7.50 13.45 -16.46
CA PRO A 266 -8.33 12.39 -17.04
C PRO A 266 -9.24 11.67 -16.04
N GLY A 267 -8.91 11.68 -14.73
CA GLY A 267 -9.73 11.08 -13.68
C GLY A 267 -10.66 12.05 -12.96
N VAL A 268 -10.64 13.35 -13.29
CA VAL A 268 -11.46 14.38 -12.62
C VAL A 268 -12.84 14.45 -13.27
N PRO A 269 -13.94 14.58 -12.49
CA PRO A 269 -15.26 14.84 -13.04
C PRO A 269 -15.32 16.11 -13.91
N PRO A 270 -16.15 16.15 -14.96
CA PRO A 270 -16.29 17.34 -15.78
C PRO A 270 -16.84 18.52 -14.96
N ALA A 271 -16.43 19.74 -15.32
CA ALA A 271 -16.84 20.96 -14.63
C ALA A 271 -18.26 21.45 -15.00
N ASN A 272 -18.96 20.74 -15.90
CA ASN A 272 -20.24 21.12 -16.49
C ASN A 272 -21.20 19.94 -16.72
#